data_AF-A0A2P5EGH7-F1
#
_entry.id   AF-A0A2P5EGH7-F1
#
_cell.length_a   1.000
_cell.length_b   1.000
_cell.length_c   1.000
_cell.angle_alpha   90.00
_cell.angle_beta   90.00
_cell.angle_gamma   90.00
#
_symmetry.space_group_name_H-M   'P 1'
#
loop_
_entity.id
_entity.type
_entity.pdbx_description
1 polymer ?
#
loop_
_entity_poly.entity_id
_entity_poly.type
_entity_poly.pdbx_seq_one_letter_code
_entity_poly.pdbx_strand_id
1 'polypeptide(L)'
;MFTEMGYTGIGGIVRDYTGKVVFAGSVKILGSFDPLTAELLALREGLVLVSNFGLQIHVLESDSSNAISLMNSATNGLAAMDIIAGYIKSLMSISGYGSCSFIPKSRNEAASKLTKLSGSFSTLMYWHRELPNCLCDVVAKDIPF
;
A
#
# COMPACT_ATOMS: atom_id res chain seq x y z
N MET A 1 8.76 32.45 -7.21
CA MET A 1 7.48 31.77 -6.95
C MET A 1 7.80 30.29 -6.80
N PHE A 2 7.92 29.80 -5.57
CA PHE A 2 8.10 28.37 -5.34
C PHE A 2 6.75 27.71 -5.62
N THR A 3 6.70 26.84 -6.62
CA THR A 3 5.56 25.94 -6.80
C THR A 3 5.35 25.20 -5.48
N GLU A 4 4.13 25.23 -4.94
CA GLU A 4 3.77 24.32 -3.85
C GLU A 4 4.14 22.92 -4.33
N MET A 5 5.04 22.24 -3.60
CA MET A 5 5.31 20.84 -3.89
C MET A 5 3.99 20.11 -3.65
N GLY A 6 3.41 19.52 -4.71
CA GLY A 6 2.22 18.70 -4.59
C GLY A 6 2.47 17.52 -3.64
N TYR A 7 1.43 16.74 -3.36
CA TYR A 7 1.57 15.55 -2.52
C TYR A 7 0.95 14.33 -3.19
N THR A 8 1.41 13.16 -2.76
CA THR A 8 0.82 11.87 -3.10
C THR A 8 0.35 11.22 -1.82
N GLY A 9 -0.93 10.87 -1.80
CA GLY A 9 -1.52 10.09 -0.72
C GLY A 9 -1.25 8.60 -0.93
N ILE A 10 -1.01 7.90 0.18
CA ILE A 10 -0.88 6.45 0.22
C ILE A 10 -1.82 5.95 1.31
N GLY A 11 -2.50 4.84 1.02
CA GLY A 11 -3.43 4.20 1.93
C GLY A 11 -3.38 2.70 1.76
N GLY A 12 -3.57 1.97 2.86
CA GLY A 12 -3.53 0.51 2.84
C GLY A 12 -4.13 -0.10 4.10
N ILE A 13 -4.56 -1.35 3.97
CA ILE A 13 -5.05 -2.17 5.07
C ILE A 13 -4.33 -3.51 5.10
N VAL A 14 -4.22 -4.10 6.28
CA VAL A 14 -3.75 -5.48 6.48
C VAL A 14 -4.92 -6.29 6.99
N ARG A 15 -5.12 -7.45 6.38
CA ARG A 15 -6.08 -8.45 6.82
C ARG A 15 -5.36 -9.67 7.37
N ASP A 16 -5.94 -10.28 8.40
CA ASP A 16 -5.53 -11.61 8.82
C ASP A 16 -6.13 -12.70 7.89
N TYR A 17 -5.81 -13.96 8.17
CA TYR A 17 -6.26 -15.12 7.39
C TYR A 17 -7.78 -15.34 7.44
N THR A 18 -8.51 -14.68 8.34
CA THR A 18 -9.99 -14.70 8.39
C THR A 18 -10.61 -13.55 7.59
N GLY A 19 -9.77 -12.71 6.97
CA GLY A 19 -10.19 -11.51 6.25
C GLY A 19 -10.50 -10.31 7.15
N LYS A 20 -10.31 -10.43 8.47
CA LYS A 20 -10.50 -9.33 9.41
C LYS A 20 -9.39 -8.31 9.24
N VAL A 21 -9.75 -7.03 9.15
CA VAL A 21 -8.77 -5.94 9.12
C VAL A 21 -8.12 -5.81 10.50
N VAL A 22 -6.80 -5.97 10.54
CA VAL A 22 -5.98 -5.89 11.77
C VAL A 22 -5.12 -4.62 11.81
N PHE A 23 -4.92 -3.98 10.67
CA PHE A 23 -4.18 -2.73 10.56
C PHE A 23 -4.72 -1.89 9.40
N ALA A 24 -4.72 -0.57 9.56
CA ALA A 24 -4.99 0.40 8.51
C ALA A 24 -3.99 1.55 8.60
N GLY A 25 -3.55 2.06 7.46
CA GLY A 25 -2.58 3.16 7.39
C GLY A 25 -2.93 4.16 6.30
N SER A 26 -2.67 5.43 6.58
CA SER A 26 -2.79 6.53 5.62
C SER A 26 -1.59 7.47 5.82
N VAL A 27 -0.85 7.72 4.75
CA VAL A 27 0.34 8.58 4.77
C VAL A 27 0.32 9.56 3.60
N LYS A 28 0.81 10.77 3.86
CA LYS A 28 1.04 11.80 2.86
C LYS A 28 2.54 11.86 2.58
N ILE A 29 2.93 11.65 1.32
CA ILE A 29 4.31 11.86 0.86
C ILE A 29 4.37 13.17 0.08
N LEU A 30 5.43 13.94 0.32
CA LEU A 30 5.72 15.16 -0.43
C LEU A 30 6.20 14.82 -1.84
N GLY A 31 5.65 15.53 -2.83
CA GLY A 31 5.91 15.30 -4.25
C GLY A 31 4.68 14.77 -4.98
N SER A 32 4.64 15.01 -6.29
CA SER A 32 3.65 14.44 -7.19
C SER A 32 4.34 13.40 -8.06
N PHE A 33 3.93 12.15 -7.92
CA PHE A 33 4.50 11.02 -8.66
C PHE A 33 3.54 10.57 -9.76
N ASP A 34 4.09 9.99 -10.83
CA ASP A 34 3.28 9.28 -11.81
C ASP A 34 2.59 8.06 -11.17
N PRO A 35 1.50 7.53 -11.77
CA PRO A 35 0.72 6.46 -11.17
C PRO A 35 1.53 5.20 -10.80
N LEU A 36 2.52 4.80 -11.61
CA LEU A 36 3.31 3.60 -11.32
C LEU A 36 4.22 3.85 -10.12
N THR A 37 4.92 4.99 -10.10
CA THR A 37 5.78 5.36 -8.98
C THR A 37 4.99 5.51 -7.69
N ALA A 38 3.81 6.15 -7.74
CA ALA A 38 2.94 6.29 -6.57
C ALA A 38 2.53 4.94 -5.97
N GLU A 39 2.18 3.98 -6.82
CA GLU A 39 1.80 2.62 -6.39
C GLU A 39 3.00 1.85 -5.82
N LEU A 40 4.17 1.90 -6.44
CA LEU A 40 5.37 1.26 -5.89
C LEU A 40 5.77 1.87 -4.53
N LEU A 41 5.63 3.20 -4.38
CA LEU A 41 5.82 3.86 -3.09
C LEU A 41 4.78 3.40 -2.07
N ALA A 42 3.51 3.24 -2.46
CA ALA A 42 2.48 2.70 -1.59
C ALA A 42 2.82 1.30 -1.07
N LEU A 43 3.28 0.41 -1.96
CA LEU A 43 3.74 -0.93 -1.60
C LEU A 43 4.94 -0.88 -0.65
N ARG A 44 5.94 -0.06 -0.94
CA ARG A 44 7.14 0.12 -0.10
C ARG A 44 6.79 0.63 1.29
N GLU A 45 6.08 1.75 1.37
CA GLU A 45 5.71 2.36 2.66
C GLU A 45 4.80 1.43 3.46
N GLY A 46 3.87 0.73 2.80
CA GLY A 46 3.02 -0.27 3.44
C GLY A 46 3.84 -1.36 4.12
N LEU A 47 4.81 -1.96 3.42
CA LEU A 47 5.70 -2.99 3.97
C LEU A 47 6.58 -2.49 5.12
N VAL A 48 7.18 -1.30 4.97
CA VAL A 48 8.01 -0.70 6.03
C VAL A 48 7.16 -0.44 7.27
N LEU A 49 5.96 0.13 7.08
CA LEU A 49 5.05 0.47 8.16
C LEU A 49 4.66 -0.77 8.95
N VAL A 50 4.15 -1.81 8.29
CA VAL A 50 3.65 -3.02 8.98
C VAL A 50 4.78 -3.83 9.62
N SER A 51 5.99 -3.79 9.05
CA SER A 51 7.20 -4.37 9.65
C SER A 51 7.54 -3.71 10.99
N ASN A 52 7.39 -2.37 11.12
CA ASN A 52 7.57 -1.66 12.38
C ASN A 52 6.57 -2.08 13.48
N PHE A 53 5.44 -2.69 13.10
CA PHE A 53 4.45 -3.26 14.02
C PHE A 53 4.61 -4.77 14.23
N GLY A 54 5.67 -5.38 13.67
CA GLY A 54 5.92 -6.83 13.78
C GLY A 54 4.93 -7.69 12.98
N LEU A 55 4.24 -7.12 12.00
CA LEU A 55 3.32 -7.84 11.13
C LEU A 55 4.08 -8.43 9.93
N GLN A 56 3.80 -9.70 9.64
CA GLN A 56 4.33 -10.39 8.45
C GLN A 56 3.28 -10.37 7.34
N ILE A 57 3.70 -10.00 6.13
CA ILE A 57 2.82 -9.90 4.96
C ILE A 57 3.11 -11.05 4.00
N HIS A 58 2.12 -11.92 3.79
CA HIS A 58 2.20 -13.06 2.87
C HIS A 58 1.68 -12.76 1.47
N VAL A 59 0.73 -11.83 1.34
CA VAL A 59 0.17 -11.44 0.04
C VAL A 59 0.09 -9.92 0.02
N LEU A 60 0.69 -9.33 -1.00
CA LEU A 60 0.63 -7.91 -1.28
C LEU A 60 -0.35 -7.68 -2.43
N GLU A 61 -1.36 -6.84 -2.21
CA GLU A 61 -2.42 -6.59 -3.17
C GLU A 61 -2.40 -5.14 -3.64
N SER A 62 -2.61 -4.92 -4.93
CA SER A 62 -2.78 -3.59 -5.53
C SER A 62 -3.74 -3.67 -6.72
N ASP A 63 -4.45 -2.58 -6.99
CA ASP A 63 -5.27 -2.40 -8.18
C ASP A 63 -4.51 -1.82 -9.38
N SER A 64 -3.18 -1.74 -9.29
CA SER A 64 -2.29 -1.37 -10.38
C SER A 64 -1.70 -2.60 -11.06
N SER A 65 -2.25 -2.97 -12.22
CA SER A 65 -1.71 -4.07 -13.03
C SER A 65 -0.25 -3.85 -13.38
N ASN A 66 0.16 -2.60 -13.66
CA ASN A 66 1.54 -2.27 -13.99
C ASN A 66 2.50 -2.52 -12.81
N ALA A 67 2.10 -2.12 -11.59
CA ALA A 67 2.90 -2.37 -10.39
C ALA A 67 3.01 -3.88 -10.12
N ILE A 68 1.90 -4.61 -10.19
CA ILE A 68 1.89 -6.07 -9.98
C ILE A 68 2.71 -6.80 -11.04
N SER A 69 2.60 -6.44 -12.32
CA SER A 69 3.42 -7.02 -13.38
C SER A 69 4.91 -6.80 -13.16
N LEU A 70 5.33 -5.60 -12.73
CA LEU A 70 6.72 -5.31 -12.39
C LEU A 70 7.20 -6.06 -11.14
N MET A 71 6.33 -6.19 -10.13
CA MET A 71 6.63 -6.97 -8.93
C MET A 71 6.74 -8.47 -9.22
N ASN A 72 6.03 -8.98 -10.22
CA ASN A 72 6.08 -10.39 -10.61
C ASN A 72 7.13 -10.69 -11.70
N SER A 73 7.70 -9.68 -12.36
CA SER A 73 8.78 -9.88 -13.34
C SER A 73 10.13 -10.17 -12.66
N ALA A 74 11.12 -10.63 -13.43
CA ALA A 74 12.50 -10.66 -12.94
C ALA A 74 13.05 -9.21 -12.83
N THR A 75 13.52 -8.82 -11.65
CA THR A 75 14.17 -7.52 -11.43
C THR A 75 15.66 -7.63 -11.70
N ASN A 76 16.03 -7.66 -12.99
CA ASN A 76 17.41 -7.78 -13.44
C ASN A 76 17.91 -6.50 -14.14
N GLY A 77 17.03 -5.50 -14.28
CA GLY A 77 17.32 -4.23 -14.92
C GLY A 77 17.92 -3.20 -13.98
N LEU A 78 18.50 -2.15 -14.57
CA LEU A 78 19.08 -1.00 -13.87
C LEU A 78 18.19 0.25 -13.96
N ALA A 79 16.98 0.12 -14.52
CA ALA A 79 16.05 1.24 -14.53
C ALA A 79 15.58 1.56 -13.11
N ALA A 80 15.23 2.82 -12.85
CA ALA A 80 14.79 3.26 -11.52
C ALA A 80 13.66 2.39 -10.94
N MET A 81 12.69 2.00 -11.78
CA MET A 81 11.56 1.17 -11.37
C MET A 81 11.98 -0.27 -11.04
N ASP A 82 12.95 -0.83 -11.76
CA ASP A 82 13.50 -2.16 -11.46
C ASP A 82 14.22 -2.17 -10.10
N ILE A 83 14.96 -1.09 -9.80
CA ILE A 83 15.65 -0.91 -8.52
C ILE A 83 14.65 -0.80 -7.37
N ILE A 84 13.60 0.03 -7.53
CA ILE A 84 12.54 0.17 -6.52
C ILE A 84 11.82 -1.16 -6.31
N ALA A 85 11.44 -1.84 -7.39
CA ALA A 85 10.79 -3.15 -7.31
C ALA A 85 11.70 -4.21 -6.65
N GLY A 86 13.00 -4.23 -6.98
CA GLY A 86 13.98 -5.13 -6.35
C GLY A 86 14.11 -4.88 -4.84
N TYR A 87 14.06 -3.62 -4.40
CA TYR A 87 14.04 -3.27 -2.98
C TYR A 87 12.75 -3.76 -2.29
N ILE A 88 11.59 -3.54 -2.90
CA ILE A 88 10.30 -4.02 -2.35
C ILE A 88 10.30 -5.55 -2.24
N LYS A 89 10.78 -6.27 -3.26
CA LYS A 89 10.91 -7.74 -3.22
C LYS A 89 11.79 -8.20 -2.07
N SER A 90 12.90 -7.49 -1.82
CA SER A 90 13.80 -7.79 -0.71
C SER A 90 13.10 -7.60 0.65
N LEU A 91 12.30 -6.55 0.83
CA LEU A 91 11.47 -6.35 2.02
C LEU A 91 10.46 -7.49 2.21
N MET A 92 9.83 -7.95 1.13
CA MET A 92 8.90 -9.08 1.16
C MET A 92 9.60 -10.39 1.53
N SER A 93 10.81 -10.64 1.02
CA SER A 93 11.60 -11.83 1.36
C SER A 93 11.98 -11.86 2.84
N ILE A 94 12.39 -10.72 3.42
CA ILE A 94 12.69 -10.59 4.85
C ILE A 94 11.45 -10.90 5.71
N SER A 95 10.27 -10.53 5.22
CA SER A 95 9.01 -10.67 5.95
C SER A 95 8.40 -12.09 5.90
N GLY A 96 9.10 -13.07 5.30
CA GLY A 96 8.68 -14.49 5.32
C GLY A 96 8.19 -15.08 4.00
N TYR A 97 8.59 -14.51 2.86
CA TYR A 97 8.11 -14.82 1.49
C TYR A 97 6.63 -14.49 1.28
N GLY A 98 6.37 -13.53 0.39
CA GLY A 98 5.01 -13.20 -0.03
C GLY A 98 4.86 -13.11 -1.55
N SER A 99 3.63 -13.29 -2.02
CA SER A 99 3.25 -13.09 -3.43
C SER A 99 2.68 -11.70 -3.65
N CYS A 100 2.67 -11.24 -4.90
CA CYS A 100 1.97 -10.02 -5.31
C CYS A 100 0.76 -10.39 -6.19
N SER A 101 -0.41 -9.88 -5.84
CA SER A 101 -1.66 -10.16 -6.54
C SER A 101 -2.34 -8.88 -7.00
N PHE A 102 -2.86 -8.92 -8.23
CA PHE A 102 -3.73 -7.86 -8.72
C PHE A 102 -5.14 -8.05 -8.16
N ILE A 103 -5.73 -6.97 -7.67
CA ILE A 103 -7.13 -6.93 -7.27
C ILE A 103 -7.89 -5.85 -8.06
N PRO A 104 -9.15 -6.07 -8.43
CA PRO A 104 -9.97 -5.00 -9.01
C PRO A 104 -10.09 -3.82 -8.04
N LYS A 105 -10.15 -2.59 -8.57
CA LYS A 105 -10.34 -1.37 -7.78
C LYS A 105 -11.55 -1.41 -6.84
N SER A 106 -12.61 -2.12 -7.21
CA SER A 106 -13.79 -2.33 -6.35
C SER A 106 -13.47 -3.11 -5.06
N ARG A 107 -12.43 -3.96 -5.07
CA ARG A 107 -11.91 -4.68 -3.90
C ARG A 107 -10.79 -3.91 -3.17
N ASN A 108 -10.33 -2.79 -3.74
CA ASN A 108 -9.32 -1.92 -3.14
C ASN A 108 -9.91 -0.59 -2.62
N GLU A 109 -11.24 -0.51 -2.45
CA GLU A 109 -11.91 0.73 -2.06
C GLU A 109 -11.44 1.25 -0.69
N ALA A 110 -11.17 0.35 0.26
CA ALA A 110 -10.72 0.73 1.60
C ALA A 110 -9.36 1.46 1.56
N ALA A 111 -8.39 0.91 0.83
CA ALA A 111 -7.10 1.57 0.61
C ALA A 111 -7.28 2.92 -0.11
N SER A 112 -8.13 2.97 -1.14
CA SER A 112 -8.41 4.21 -1.86
C SER A 112 -9.02 5.31 -0.97
N LYS A 113 -9.92 4.95 -0.04
CA LYS A 113 -10.45 5.91 0.95
C LYS A 113 -9.35 6.41 1.89
N LEU A 114 -8.45 5.55 2.35
CA LEU A 114 -7.30 5.95 3.16
C LEU A 114 -6.32 6.85 2.39
N THR A 115 -6.10 6.58 1.11
CA THR A 115 -5.29 7.45 0.25
C THR A 115 -5.87 8.86 0.20
N LYS A 116 -7.19 9.01 0.04
CA LYS A 116 -7.86 10.32 0.05
C LYS A 116 -7.80 10.99 1.43
N LEU A 117 -7.92 10.19 2.50
CA LEU A 117 -7.85 10.68 3.88
C LEU A 117 -6.51 11.35 4.21
N SER A 118 -5.42 10.95 3.55
CA SER A 118 -4.08 11.54 3.74
C SER A 118 -4.07 13.06 3.55
N GLY A 119 -4.97 13.61 2.72
CA GLY A 119 -5.12 15.06 2.52
C GLY A 119 -5.42 15.81 3.82
N SER A 120 -6.09 15.17 4.78
CA SER A 120 -6.60 15.78 6.02
C SER A 120 -5.56 15.88 7.13
N PHE A 121 -4.39 15.27 6.97
CA PHE A 121 -3.35 15.22 8.00
C PHE A 121 -1.97 15.57 7.42
N SER A 122 -1.05 16.00 8.27
CA SER A 122 0.33 16.33 7.89
C SER A 122 1.31 15.16 8.10
N THR A 123 0.90 14.13 8.85
CA THR A 123 1.74 12.99 9.25
C THR A 123 1.06 11.66 8.92
N LEU A 124 1.79 10.55 9.10
CA LEU A 124 1.24 9.20 9.10
C LEU A 124 0.10 9.09 10.13
N MET A 125 -1.02 8.54 9.69
CA MET A 125 -2.13 8.08 10.52
C MET A 125 -2.25 6.56 10.40
N TYR A 126 -2.43 5.88 11.52
CA TYR A 126 -2.62 4.43 11.54
C TYR A 126 -3.64 4.01 12.58
N TRP A 127 -4.26 2.85 12.36
CA TRP A 127 -5.19 2.20 13.27
C TRP A 127 -4.76 0.75 13.40
N HIS A 128 -4.44 0.32 14.63
CA HIS A 128 -4.00 -1.03 14.93
C HIS A 128 -5.08 -1.74 15.75
N ARG A 129 -5.61 -2.85 15.21
CA ARG A 129 -6.76 -3.60 15.75
C ARG A 129 -8.06 -2.80 15.89
N GLU A 130 -8.11 -1.62 15.29
CA GLU A 130 -9.26 -0.74 15.19
C GLU A 130 -9.46 -0.32 13.73
N LEU A 131 -10.68 0.09 13.38
CA LEU A 131 -11.02 0.62 12.06
C LEU A 131 -11.39 2.10 12.19
N PRO A 132 -10.84 2.99 11.35
CA PRO A 132 -11.38 4.34 11.26
C PRO A 132 -12.82 4.29 10.77
N ASN A 133 -13.68 5.13 11.34
CA ASN A 133 -15.11 5.18 11.02
C ASN A 133 -15.40 5.30 9.51
N CYS A 134 -14.53 5.98 8.77
CA CYS A 134 -14.67 6.15 7.31
C CYS A 134 -14.56 4.84 6.51
N LEU A 135 -14.04 3.77 7.13
CA LEU A 135 -13.88 2.45 6.52
C LEU A 135 -14.94 1.44 6.93
N CYS A 136 -15.71 1.67 7.99
CA CYS A 136 -16.68 0.70 8.52
C CYS A 136 -17.63 0.20 7.43
N ASP A 137 -18.21 1.10 6.63
CA ASP A 137 -19.15 0.73 5.56
C ASP A 137 -18.49 -0.04 4.41
N VAL A 138 -17.22 0.28 4.10
CA VAL A 138 -16.50 -0.36 2.99
C VAL A 138 -16.10 -1.76 3.40
N VAL A 139 -15.51 -1.89 4.59
CA VAL A 139 -15.06 -3.19 5.11
C VAL A 139 -16.26 -4.11 5.35
N ALA A 140 -17.41 -3.59 5.79
CA ALA A 140 -18.63 -4.39 5.97
C ALA A 140 -19.24 -4.92 4.66
N LYS A 141 -18.98 -4.25 3.53
CA LYS A 141 -19.44 -4.67 2.20
C LYS A 141 -18.42 -5.51 1.45
N ASP A 142 -17.17 -5.49 1.91
CA ASP A 142 -16.09 -6.25 1.30
C ASP A 142 -16.28 -7.73 1.62
N ILE A 143 -16.09 -8.58 0.62
CA ILE A 143 -16.20 -10.02 0.79
C ILE A 143 -14.80 -10.51 1.15
N PRO A 144 -14.55 -10.94 2.40
CA PRO A 144 -13.27 -11.54 2.75
C PRO A 144 -13.04 -12.82 1.94
N PHE A 145 -11.77 -13.13 1.69
CA PHE A 145 -11.32 -14.28 0.90
C PHE A 145 -11.90 -15.60 1.37
#